data_AF-A0A4Z0VA82-F1
#
_entry.id   AF-A0A4Z0VA82-F1
#
_cell.length_a   1.000
_cell.length_b   1.000
_cell.length_c   1.000
_cell.angle_alpha   90.00
_cell.angle_beta   90.00
_cell.angle_gamma   90.00
#
_symmetry.space_group_name_H-M   'P 1'
#
loop_
_entity.id
_entity.type
_entity.pdbx_description
1 polymer ?
#
loop_
_entity_poly.entity_id
_entity_poly.type
_entity_poly.pdbx_seq_one_letter_code
_entity_poly.pdbx_strand_id
1 'polypeptide(L)'
;MDQDLKKELSHDTDGLLTYEYIANHIGQCDDIMDELVDNMNFVDGNGQFVVSAARYLHAIDHERYAAAIDRLVALAIEKDREHRYLPALIEGLYGADYRMRADELSASDDNFRRIYKRIQPSDAF
;
A
#
# COMPACT_ATOMS: atom_id res chain seq x y z
N MET A 1 14.91 -11.68 -5.92
CA MET A 1 14.23 -12.93 -5.54
C MET A 1 14.94 -14.13 -6.18
N ASP A 2 15.18 -15.18 -5.39
CA ASP A 2 15.72 -16.45 -5.90
C ASP A 2 14.69 -17.21 -6.76
N GLN A 3 15.13 -18.31 -7.38
CA GLN A 3 14.30 -19.07 -8.32
C GLN A 3 13.19 -19.87 -7.64
N ASP A 4 13.40 -20.33 -6.41
CA ASP A 4 12.42 -21.13 -5.70
C ASP A 4 11.26 -20.23 -5.25
N LEU A 5 11.59 -19.05 -4.71
CA LEU A 5 10.60 -18.04 -4.36
C LEU A 5 9.83 -17.53 -5.58
N LYS A 6 10.51 -17.27 -6.71
CA LYS A 6 9.82 -16.88 -7.95
C LYS A 6 8.82 -17.93 -8.42
N LYS A 7 9.15 -19.22 -8.26
CA LYS A 7 8.26 -20.31 -8.60
C LYS A 7 7.07 -20.38 -7.64
N GLU A 8 7.30 -20.20 -6.34
CA GLU A 8 6.24 -20.13 -5.34
C GLU A 8 5.27 -18.98 -5.64
N LEU A 9 5.78 -17.75 -5.80
CA LEU A 9 4.98 -16.57 -6.07
C LEU A 9 4.35 -16.55 -7.47
N SER A 10 4.77 -17.42 -8.39
CA SER A 10 4.08 -17.60 -9.67
C SER A 10 2.68 -18.23 -9.53
N HIS A 11 2.39 -18.83 -8.37
CA HIS A 11 1.06 -19.30 -8.00
C HIS A 11 0.22 -18.23 -7.31
N ASP A 12 0.77 -17.02 -7.09
CA ASP A 12 0.01 -15.91 -6.55
C ASP A 12 -0.94 -15.39 -7.62
N THR A 13 -2.23 -15.33 -7.29
CA THR A 13 -3.29 -14.95 -8.25
C THR A 13 -4.02 -13.68 -7.87
N ASP A 14 -3.84 -13.22 -6.64
CA ASP A 14 -4.57 -12.10 -6.07
C ASP A 14 -3.69 -11.17 -5.22
N GLY A 15 -2.44 -11.54 -4.92
CA GLY A 15 -1.49 -10.78 -4.11
C GLY A 15 -1.39 -11.28 -2.67
N LEU A 16 -2.19 -12.28 -2.27
CA LEU A 16 -2.18 -12.80 -0.91
C LEU A 16 -0.85 -13.46 -0.57
N LEU A 17 -0.31 -14.32 -1.46
CA LEU A 17 0.93 -15.05 -1.16
C LEU A 17 2.11 -14.10 -1.01
N THR A 18 2.19 -13.07 -1.85
CA THR A 18 3.23 -12.04 -1.75
C THR A 18 3.12 -11.25 -0.45
N TYR A 19 1.90 -10.88 -0.06
CA TYR A 19 1.66 -10.21 1.21
C TYR A 19 2.07 -11.08 2.41
N GLU A 20 1.67 -12.36 2.42
CA GLU A 20 2.03 -13.30 3.48
C GLU A 20 3.53 -13.52 3.54
N TYR A 21 4.21 -13.60 2.40
CA TYR A 21 5.66 -13.72 2.35
C TYR A 21 6.34 -12.51 3.01
N ILE A 22 5.93 -11.28 2.65
CA ILE A 22 6.43 -10.05 3.29
C ILE A 22 6.21 -10.10 4.81
N ALA A 23 4.99 -10.43 5.25
CA ALA A 23 4.63 -10.44 6.66
C ALA A 23 5.42 -11.48 7.47
N ASN A 24 5.69 -12.65 6.88
CA ASN A 24 6.43 -13.74 7.53
C ASN A 24 7.96 -13.53 7.53
N HIS A 25 8.48 -12.70 6.62
CA HIS A 25 9.92 -12.47 6.42
C HIS A 25 10.33 -11.01 6.58
N ILE A 26 9.53 -10.21 7.30
CA ILE A 26 9.81 -8.79 7.50
C ILE A 26 11.20 -8.59 8.13
N GLY A 27 11.98 -7.66 7.58
CA GLY A 27 13.37 -7.42 7.98
C GLY A 27 14.41 -8.42 7.43
N GLN A 28 13.96 -9.48 6.74
CA GLN A 28 14.81 -10.48 6.07
C GLN A 28 14.69 -10.46 4.55
N CYS A 29 13.64 -9.84 4.01
CA CYS A 29 13.35 -9.76 2.57
C CYS A 29 13.52 -8.33 1.99
N ASP A 30 14.15 -7.43 2.74
CA ASP A 30 14.30 -6.02 2.36
C ASP A 30 15.06 -5.82 1.03
N ASP A 31 16.03 -6.68 0.76
CA ASP A 31 16.85 -6.67 -0.45
C ASP A 31 16.06 -7.03 -1.72
N ILE A 32 14.92 -7.70 -1.56
CA ILE A 32 14.02 -8.11 -2.64
C ILE A 32 12.66 -7.40 -2.58
N MET A 33 12.48 -6.41 -1.69
CA MET A 33 11.21 -5.72 -1.48
C MET A 33 10.65 -5.09 -2.77
N ASP A 34 11.51 -4.51 -3.60
CA ASP A 34 11.08 -3.93 -4.88
C ASP A 34 10.48 -4.97 -5.82
N GLU A 35 11.07 -6.16 -5.89
CA GLU A 35 10.55 -7.25 -6.71
C GLU A 35 9.23 -7.81 -6.13
N LEU A 36 9.07 -7.84 -4.80
CA LEU A 36 7.82 -8.24 -4.15
C LEU A 36 6.69 -7.24 -4.47
N VAL A 37 6.96 -5.94 -4.38
CA VAL A 37 6.00 -4.89 -4.76
C VAL A 37 5.63 -4.99 -6.24
N ASP A 38 6.58 -5.31 -7.12
CA ASP A 38 6.30 -5.55 -8.54
C ASP A 38 5.36 -6.75 -8.75
N ASN A 39 5.54 -7.83 -8.00
CA ASN A 39 4.64 -8.97 -8.06
C ASN A 39 3.23 -8.58 -7.59
N MET A 40 3.10 -7.89 -6.44
CA MET A 40 1.80 -7.38 -5.96
C MET A 40 1.13 -6.48 -7.00
N ASN A 41 1.89 -5.62 -7.68
CA ASN A 41 1.33 -4.82 -8.76
C ASN A 41 0.76 -5.69 -9.90
N PHE A 42 1.43 -6.79 -10.24
CA PHE A 42 0.98 -7.67 -11.30
C PHE A 42 -0.28 -8.47 -10.92
N VAL A 43 -0.33 -9.04 -9.71
CA VAL A 43 -1.38 -10.00 -9.33
C VAL A 43 -2.55 -9.38 -8.56
N ASP A 44 -2.35 -8.31 -7.80
CA ASP A 44 -3.42 -7.67 -7.03
C ASP A 44 -4.27 -6.77 -7.93
N GLY A 45 -5.35 -7.32 -8.47
CA GLY A 45 -6.20 -6.63 -9.44
C GLY A 45 -6.99 -5.45 -8.86
N ASN A 46 -7.35 -5.48 -7.58
CA ASN A 46 -8.23 -4.49 -6.95
C ASN A 46 -7.54 -3.61 -5.89
N GLY A 47 -6.28 -3.92 -5.54
CA GLY A 47 -5.48 -3.15 -4.60
C GLY A 47 -5.68 -3.54 -3.13
N GLN A 48 -6.42 -4.62 -2.83
CA GLN A 48 -6.69 -5.06 -1.46
C GLN A 48 -5.41 -5.37 -0.68
N PHE A 49 -4.52 -6.15 -1.29
CA PHE A 49 -3.29 -6.60 -0.62
C PHE A 49 -2.20 -5.55 -0.71
N VAL A 50 -2.16 -4.76 -1.78
CA VAL A 50 -1.30 -3.57 -1.87
C VAL A 50 -1.61 -2.59 -0.73
N VAL A 51 -2.88 -2.32 -0.43
CA VAL A 51 -3.29 -1.50 0.73
C VAL A 51 -2.90 -2.15 2.04
N SER A 52 -3.11 -3.46 2.17
CA SER A 52 -2.77 -4.21 3.37
C SER A 52 -1.26 -4.18 3.66
N ALA A 53 -0.42 -4.36 2.63
CA ALA A 53 1.03 -4.27 2.71
C ALA A 53 1.49 -2.86 3.09
N ALA A 54 0.95 -1.81 2.47
CA ALA A 54 1.30 -0.43 2.82
C ALA A 54 1.05 -0.13 4.30
N ARG A 55 -0.12 -0.50 4.80
CA ARG A 55 -0.49 -0.33 6.22
C ARG A 55 0.39 -1.15 7.15
N TYR A 56 0.69 -2.39 6.76
CA TYR A 56 1.55 -3.28 7.52
C TYR A 56 2.96 -2.70 7.66
N LEU A 57 3.61 -2.34 6.55
CA LEU A 57 4.97 -1.78 6.56
C LEU A 57 5.04 -0.47 7.35
N HIS A 58 4.04 0.40 7.20
CA HIS A 58 3.96 1.64 7.97
C HIS A 58 3.85 1.38 9.48
N ALA A 59 3.07 0.38 9.90
CA ALA A 59 2.93 0.01 11.30
C ALA A 59 4.19 -0.62 11.90
N ILE A 60 4.99 -1.31 11.09
CA ILE A 60 6.26 -1.92 11.52
C ILE A 60 7.35 -0.85 11.66
N ASP A 61 7.64 -0.13 10.57
CA ASP A 61 8.71 0.88 10.52
C ASP A 61 8.55 1.77 9.27
N HIS A 62 7.81 2.86 9.41
CA HIS A 62 7.52 3.76 8.29
C HIS A 62 8.75 4.49 7.73
N GLU A 63 9.81 4.67 8.52
CA GLU A 63 11.05 5.31 8.05
C GLU A 63 11.87 4.32 7.21
N ARG A 64 12.06 3.09 7.71
CA ARG A 64 12.80 2.05 7.00
C ARG A 64 12.16 1.67 5.66
N TYR A 65 10.83 1.58 5.62
CA TYR A 65 10.09 1.12 4.44
C TYR A 65 9.48 2.26 3.61
N ALA A 66 9.88 3.52 3.83
CA ALA A 66 9.29 4.69 3.18
C ALA A 66 9.15 4.53 1.65
N ALA A 67 10.20 4.07 0.97
CA ALA A 67 10.17 3.87 -0.48
C ALA A 67 9.16 2.80 -0.93
N ALA A 68 9.05 1.69 -0.19
CA ALA A 68 8.09 0.64 -0.49
C ALA A 68 6.65 1.10 -0.20
N ILE A 69 6.44 1.82 0.91
CA ILE A 69 5.15 2.40 1.29
C ILE A 69 4.68 3.39 0.20
N ASP A 70 5.55 4.28 -0.27
CA ASP A 70 5.23 5.24 -1.33
C ASP A 70 4.77 4.54 -2.61
N ARG A 71 5.51 3.50 -3.03
CA ARG A 71 5.14 2.69 -4.21
C ARG A 71 3.79 2.00 -4.00
N LEU A 72 3.58 1.36 -2.86
CA LEU A 72 2.33 0.67 -2.55
C LEU A 72 1.14 1.64 -2.47
N VAL A 73 1.31 2.83 -1.91
CA VAL A 73 0.27 3.87 -1.88
C VAL A 73 -0.09 4.32 -3.29
N ALA A 74 0.90 4.56 -4.16
CA ALA A 74 0.65 4.91 -5.54
C ALA A 74 -0.16 3.82 -6.26
N LEU A 75 0.21 2.55 -6.09
CA LEU A 75 -0.51 1.40 -6.64
C LEU A 75 -1.93 1.28 -6.08
N ALA A 76 -2.13 1.50 -4.78
CA ALA A 76 -3.44 1.48 -4.15
C ALA A 76 -4.38 2.52 -4.77
N ILE A 77 -3.91 3.74 -5.01
CA ILE A 77 -4.68 4.83 -5.63
C ILE A 77 -5.10 4.47 -7.08
N GLU A 78 -4.28 3.72 -7.80
CA GLU A 78 -4.55 3.30 -9.17
C GLU A 78 -5.53 2.12 -9.25
N LYS A 79 -5.38 1.15 -8.34
CA LYS A 79 -6.11 -0.12 -8.34
C LYS A 79 -7.46 -0.02 -7.65
N ASP A 80 -7.56 0.70 -6.54
CA ASP A 80 -8.80 0.85 -5.78
C ASP A 80 -9.73 1.93 -6.39
N ARG A 81 -10.21 1.66 -7.61
CA ARG A 81 -11.07 2.58 -8.37
C ARG A 81 -12.42 2.84 -7.72
N GLU A 82 -12.88 1.92 -6.90
CA GLU A 82 -14.15 2.01 -6.18
C GLU A 82 -13.97 2.59 -4.76
N HIS A 83 -12.75 2.97 -4.39
CA HIS A 83 -12.42 3.54 -3.08
C HIS A 83 -12.83 2.65 -1.91
N ARG A 84 -12.79 1.33 -2.08
CA ARG A 84 -13.18 0.33 -1.06
C ARG A 84 -12.15 0.24 0.06
N TYR A 85 -10.89 0.48 -0.23
CA TYR A 85 -9.74 0.24 0.64
C TYR A 85 -8.99 1.54 1.00
N LEU A 86 -9.04 2.57 0.14
CA LEU A 86 -8.42 3.88 0.40
C LEU A 86 -8.86 4.54 1.73
N PRO A 87 -10.14 4.47 2.17
CA PRO A 87 -10.54 5.00 3.47
C PRO A 87 -9.81 4.33 4.65
N ALA A 88 -9.58 3.02 4.58
CA ALA A 88 -8.83 2.30 5.60
C ALA A 88 -7.31 2.54 5.49
N LEU A 89 -6.81 2.76 4.27
CA LEU A 89 -5.40 3.12 4.03
C LEU A 89 -5.06 4.45 4.70
N ILE A 90 -5.81 5.51 4.40
CA ILE A 90 -5.51 6.85 4.93
C ILE A 90 -5.59 6.89 6.46
N GLU A 91 -6.55 6.19 7.05
CA GLU A 91 -6.67 6.09 8.51
C GLU A 91 -5.50 5.31 9.12
N GLY A 92 -5.03 4.25 8.45
CA GLY A 92 -3.91 3.45 8.90
C GLY A 92 -2.55 4.15 8.84
N LEU A 93 -2.36 5.05 7.87
CA LEU A 93 -1.11 5.81 7.72
C LEU A 93 -1.11 7.08 8.58
N TYR A 94 -2.23 7.80 8.64
CA TYR A 94 -2.28 9.15 9.21
C TYR A 94 -3.03 9.25 10.53
N GLY A 95 -3.64 8.15 11.01
CA GLY A 95 -4.43 8.09 12.24
C GLY A 95 -5.89 8.47 12.04
N ALA A 96 -6.78 8.03 12.94
CA ALA A 96 -8.23 8.27 12.83
C ALA A 96 -8.65 9.75 12.87
N ASP A 97 -7.79 10.62 13.41
CA ASP A 97 -7.99 12.06 13.48
C ASP A 97 -7.53 12.81 12.21
N TYR A 98 -7.09 12.10 11.16
CA TYR A 98 -6.49 12.71 9.96
C TYR A 98 -7.36 13.83 9.34
N ARG A 99 -8.68 13.73 9.44
CA ARG A 99 -9.61 14.74 8.91
C ARG A 99 -9.47 16.09 9.60
N MET A 100 -9.14 16.10 10.90
CA MET A 100 -8.91 17.34 11.66
C MET A 100 -7.61 18.04 11.26
N ARG A 101 -6.65 17.26 10.73
CA ARG A 101 -5.33 17.73 10.28
C ARG A 101 -5.23 17.78 8.75
N ALA A 102 -6.34 17.74 8.04
CA ALA A 102 -6.34 17.55 6.58
C ALA A 102 -5.60 18.65 5.81
N ASP A 103 -5.73 19.92 6.23
CA ASP A 103 -5.04 21.04 5.59
C ASP A 103 -3.52 20.95 5.79
N GLU A 104 -3.08 20.65 7.02
CA GLU A 104 -1.68 20.45 7.37
C GLU A 104 -1.06 19.29 6.60
N LEU A 105 -1.72 18.13 6.63
CA LEU A 105 -1.25 16.91 5.98
C LEU A 105 -1.27 17.04 4.44
N SER A 106 -2.27 17.71 3.87
CA SER A 106 -2.32 17.95 2.41
C SER A 106 -1.18 18.84 1.92
N ALA A 107 -0.72 19.77 2.77
CA ALA A 107 0.38 20.67 2.45
C ALA A 107 1.75 19.99 2.57
N SER A 108 1.92 19.06 3.53
CA SER A 108 3.21 18.44 3.84
C SER A 108 3.44 17.08 3.19
N ASP A 109 2.38 16.35 2.80
CA ASP A 109 2.47 14.98 2.31
C ASP A 109 1.69 14.79 1.00
N ASP A 110 2.39 14.35 -0.05
CA ASP A 110 1.79 14.13 -1.38
C ASP A 110 0.88 12.89 -1.43
N ASN A 111 1.26 11.81 -0.72
CA ASN A 111 0.44 10.60 -0.61
C ASN A 111 -0.87 10.91 0.10
N PHE A 112 -0.81 11.64 1.23
CA PHE A 112 -2.02 12.09 1.92
C PHE A 112 -2.93 12.86 0.98
N ARG A 113 -2.38 13.89 0.32
CA ARG A 113 -3.13 14.76 -0.59
C ARG A 113 -3.82 13.96 -1.70
N ARG A 114 -3.12 12.98 -2.29
CA ARG A 114 -3.63 12.14 -3.38
C ARG A 114 -4.72 11.20 -2.90
N ILE A 115 -4.54 10.51 -1.76
CA ILE A 115 -5.59 9.62 -1.20
C ILE A 115 -6.80 10.46 -0.77
N TYR A 116 -6.57 11.54 -0.03
CA TYR A 116 -7.62 12.39 0.51
C TYR A 116 -8.52 12.94 -0.60
N LYS A 117 -7.93 13.44 -1.70
CA LYS A 117 -8.67 13.91 -2.87
C LYS A 117 -9.58 12.84 -3.51
N ARG A 118 -9.21 11.55 -3.44
CA ARG A 118 -9.99 10.45 -4.02
C ARG A 118 -11.18 10.04 -3.15
N ILE A 119 -11.01 10.09 -1.83
CA ILE A 119 -12.04 9.62 -0.88
C ILE A 119 -13.05 10.71 -0.49
N GLN A 120 -12.76 11.99 -0.77
CA GLN A 120 -13.75 13.04 -0.58
C GLN A 120 -14.95 12.75 -1.48
N PRO A 121 -16.19 12.94 -1.00
CA PRO A 121 -17.36 12.89 -1.86
C PRO A 121 -17.11 13.85 -3.02
N SER A 122 -17.23 13.34 -4.24
CA SER A 122 -17.21 14.20 -5.41
C SER A 122 -18.35 15.20 -5.22
N ASP A 123 -18.03 16.49 -5.18
CA ASP A 123 -19.04 17.55 -5.32
C ASP A 123 -19.69 17.36 -6.70
N ALA A 124 -20.70 16.50 -6.75
CA ALA A 124 -21.65 16.44 -7.83
C ALA A 124 -22.54 17.67 -7.65
N PHE A 125 -22.07 18.80 -8.20
CA PHE A 125 -22.91 19.93 -8.54
C PHE A 125 -23.88 19.55 -9.66
#